data_AF-A0A1G9ZC33-F1
#
_entry.id   AF-A0A1G9ZC33-F1
#
_cell.length_a   1.000
_cell.length_b   1.000
_cell.length_c   1.000
_cell.angle_alpha   90.00
_cell.angle_beta   90.00
_cell.angle_gamma   90.00
#
_symmetry.space_group_name_H-M   'P 1'
#
loop_
_entity.id
_entity.type
_entity.pdbx_description
1 polymer ?
#
loop_
_entity_poly.entity_id
_entity_poly.type
_entity_poly.pdbx_seq_one_letter_code
_entity_poly.pdbx_strand_id
1 'polypeptide(L)' 'MGQGEAGKNFDACCKDMATAMSFPNGRHFFVEEGALKLTVAKTPLQGGGEAVLESAVRFCPFCGQSIQLRT' A
#
# COMPACT_ATOMS: atom_id res chain seq x y z
N MET A 1 -7.27 7.68 19.57
CA MET A 1 -8.23 7.69 18.45
C MET A 1 -7.65 8.61 17.38
N GLY A 2 -7.07 8.05 16.31
CA GLY A 2 -6.37 8.84 15.28
C GLY A 2 -6.53 8.17 13.93
N GLN A 3 -7.73 8.29 13.37
CA GLN A 3 -8.05 7.91 11.99
C GLN A 3 -8.58 9.17 11.30
N GLY A 4 -7.97 9.53 10.18
CA GLY A 4 -8.13 10.81 9.50
C GLY A 4 -6.71 11.35 9.31
N GLU A 5 -6.13 11.42 8.12
CA GLU A 5 -6.71 12.01 6.90
C GLU A 5 -6.10 11.43 5.61
N ALA A 6 -5.61 10.18 5.63
CA ALA A 6 -5.06 9.55 4.42
C ALA A 6 -6.14 8.93 3.52
N GLY A 7 -7.38 8.74 4.02
CA GLY A 7 -8.44 8.01 3.29
C GLY A 7 -9.00 8.74 2.07
N LYS A 8 -9.01 10.08 2.05
CA LYS A 8 -9.74 10.88 1.04
C LYS A 8 -9.11 10.90 -0.36
N ASN A 9 -7.84 10.53 -0.51
CA ASN A 9 -7.18 10.51 -1.82
C ASN A 9 -7.32 9.17 -2.55
N PHE A 10 -7.90 8.16 -1.91
CA PHE A 10 -8.04 6.81 -2.48
C PHE A 10 -9.45 6.52 -3.03
N ASP A 11 -10.39 7.46 -2.89
CA ASP A 11 -11.77 7.36 -3.41
C ASP A 11 -11.84 7.14 -4.95
N ALA A 12 -10.75 7.40 -5.68
CA ALA A 12 -10.64 7.11 -7.11
C ALA A 12 -10.36 5.63 -7.44
N CYS A 13 -10.07 4.77 -6.45
CA CYS A 13 -9.88 3.33 -6.71
C CYS A 13 -11.24 2.66 -6.87
N CYS A 14 -11.38 1.83 -7.91
CA CYS A 14 -12.60 1.05 -8.22
C CYS A 14 -13.01 0.03 -7.14
N LYS A 15 -12.21 -0.12 -6.08
CA LYS A 15 -12.55 -0.84 -4.85
C LYS A 15 -12.03 -0.09 -3.64
N ASP A 16 -12.74 -0.25 -2.53
CA ASP A 16 -12.39 0.37 -1.25
C ASP A 16 -11.04 -0.14 -0.71
N MET A 17 -10.26 0.79 -0.13
CA MET A 17 -8.94 0.51 0.42
C MET A 17 -8.96 -0.55 1.52
N ALA A 18 -9.99 -0.61 2.37
CA ALA A 18 -10.12 -1.62 3.40
C ALA A 18 -10.18 -3.04 2.78
N THR A 19 -10.69 -3.17 1.55
CA THR A 19 -10.69 -4.44 0.81
C THR A 19 -9.28 -4.83 0.36
N ALA A 20 -8.44 -3.86 -0.02
CA ALA A 20 -7.03 -4.12 -0.36
C ALA A 20 -6.21 -4.53 0.89
N MET A 21 -6.58 -4.01 2.06
CA MET A 21 -5.91 -4.30 3.33
C MET A 21 -6.42 -5.56 4.02
N SER A 22 -7.59 -6.10 3.61
CA SER A 22 -8.19 -7.29 4.21
C SER A 22 -7.66 -8.62 3.64
N PHE A 23 -6.61 -8.61 2.80
CA PHE A 23 -6.05 -9.85 2.26
C PHE A 23 -5.48 -10.72 3.40
N PRO A 24 -5.92 -11.98 3.53
CA PRO A 24 -5.62 -12.82 4.69
C PRO A 24 -4.13 -13.22 4.79
N ASN A 25 -3.39 -13.19 3.67
CA ASN A 25 -1.98 -13.59 3.61
C ASN A 25 -1.00 -12.42 3.76
N GLY A 26 -1.19 -11.63 4.82
CA GLY A 26 -0.15 -10.72 5.29
C GLY A 26 -0.21 -9.33 4.66
N ARG A 27 0.16 -8.36 5.50
CA ARG A 27 0.12 -6.91 5.30
C ARG A 27 1.12 -6.49 4.23
N HIS A 28 0.86 -6.83 2.97
CA HIS A 28 1.67 -6.36 1.86
C HIS A 28 1.33 -4.91 1.54
N PHE A 29 0.05 -4.53 1.64
CA PHE A 29 -0.39 -3.15 1.47
C PHE A 29 -0.48 -2.41 2.80
N PHE A 30 0.06 -1.20 2.86
CA PHE A 30 -0.01 -0.32 4.03
C PHE A 30 0.06 1.14 3.61
N VAL A 31 -0.44 2.03 4.46
CA VAL A 31 -0.40 3.48 4.21
C VAL A 31 0.69 4.09 5.07
N GLU A 32 1.62 4.78 4.43
CA GLU A 32 2.68 5.53 5.10
C GLU A 32 2.85 6.89 4.40
N GLU A 33 2.87 7.97 5.18
CA GLU A 33 3.00 9.34 4.68
C GLU A 33 1.95 9.72 3.61
N GLY A 34 0.73 9.18 3.73
CA GLY A 34 -0.36 9.43 2.78
C GLY A 34 -0.24 8.68 1.45
N ALA A 35 0.79 7.86 1.26
CA ALA A 35 0.95 6.99 0.10
C ALA A 35 0.58 5.54 0.44
N LEU A 36 -0.13 4.87 -0.49
CA LEU A 36 -0.27 3.42 -0.44
C LEU A 36 1.06 2.80 -0.85
N LYS A 37 1.67 2.03 0.04
CA LYS A 37 2.89 1.26 -0.20
C LYS A 37 2.57 -0.24 -0.24
N LEU A 38 3.40 -0.96 -0.98
CA LEU A 38 3.36 -2.40 -1.14
C LEU A 38 4.72 -2.99 -0.77
N THR A 39 4.78 -3.89 0.20
CA THR A 39 5.93 -4.76 0.42
C THR A 39 6.05 -5.73 -0.75
N VAL A 40 7.07 -5.52 -1.59
CA VAL A 40 7.36 -6.31 -2.79
C VAL A 40 8.13 -7.57 -2.44
N ALA A 41 9.09 -7.47 -1.52
CA ALA A 41 9.93 -8.60 -1.15
C ALA A 41 10.46 -8.46 0.28
N LYS A 42 10.76 -9.62 0.87
CA LYS A 42 11.53 -9.76 2.11
C LYS A 42 12.74 -10.62 1.78
N THR A 43 13.94 -10.06 1.97
CA THR A 43 15.19 -10.74 1.60
C THR A 43 16.05 -10.92 2.85
N PRO A 44 16.40 -12.16 3.22
CA PRO A 44 17.32 -12.40 4.32
C PRO A 44 18.71 -11.86 3.98
N LEU A 45 19.34 -11.15 4.92
CA LEU A 45 20.66 -10.55 4.73
C LEU A 45 21.78 -11.51 5.16
N GLN A 46 22.89 -11.46 4.43
CA GLN A 46 24.08 -12.24 4.77
C GLN A 46 24.74 -11.63 6.01
N GLY A 47 24.66 -12.33 7.15
CA GLY A 47 25.06 -11.81 8.47
C GLY A 47 23.92 -11.78 9.51
N GLY A 48 22.70 -12.15 9.10
CA GLY A 48 21.52 -12.11 9.95
C GLY A 48 20.72 -10.81 9.77
N GLY A 49 19.40 -10.92 9.91
CA GLY A 49 18.46 -9.83 9.64
C GLY A 49 17.67 -10.01 8.34
N GLU A 50 16.66 -9.16 8.15
CA GLU A 50 15.77 -9.15 6.99
C GLU A 50 15.76 -7.73 6.39
N ALA A 51 15.93 -7.63 5.08
CA ALA A 51 15.66 -6.42 4.32
C ALA A 51 14.24 -6.49 3.74
N VAL A 52 13.50 -5.40 3.84
CA VAL A 52 12.17 -5.26 3.25
C VAL A 52 12.26 -4.32 2.06
N LEU A 53 11.79 -4.76 0.90
CA LEU A 53 11.63 -3.94 -0.29
C LEU A 53 10.19 -3.46 -0.38
N GLU A 54 10.00 -2.16 -0.44
CA GLU A 54 8.70 -1.51 -0.47
C GLU A 54 8.58 -0.62 -1.72
N SER A 55 7.38 -0.53 -2.28
CA SER A 55 7.10 0.27 -3.47
C SER A 55 5.82 1.06 -3.32
N ALA A 56 5.83 2.32 -3.75
CA ALA A 56 4.62 3.13 -3.79
C ALA A 56 3.67 2.62 -4.89
N VAL A 57 2.42 2.33 -4.52
CA VAL A 57 1.39 1.85 -5.43
C VAL A 57 0.88 3.03 -6.26
N ARG A 58 1.21 3.02 -7.56
CA ARG A 58 0.81 4.06 -8.51
C ARG A 58 -0.51 3.77 -9.21
N PHE A 59 -0.90 2.49 -9.30
CA PHE A 59 -2.08 2.02 -9.99
C PHE A 59 -2.91 1.09 -9.10
N CYS A 60 -4.23 1.25 -9.11
CA CYS A 60 -5.17 0.50 -8.28
C CYS A 60 -5.06 -0.98 -8.70
N PRO A 61 -4.73 -1.91 -7.79
CA PRO A 61 -4.45 -3.31 -8.15
C PRO A 61 -5.68 -4.06 -8.66
N PHE A 62 -6.88 -3.46 -8.56
CA PHE A 62 -8.14 -4.08 -8.99
C PHE A 62 -8.56 -3.69 -10.41
N CYS A 63 -8.32 -2.46 -10.86
CA CYS A 63 -8.74 -1.95 -12.18
C CYS A 63 -7.62 -1.28 -12.98
N GLY A 64 -6.41 -1.16 -12.42
CA GLY A 64 -5.25 -0.57 -13.11
C GLY A 64 -5.30 0.95 -13.29
N GLN A 65 -6.34 1.65 -12.83
CA GLN A 65 -6.38 3.11 -12.88
C GLN A 65 -5.33 3.74 -11.96
N SER A 66 -4.79 4.88 -12.35
CA SER A 66 -3.80 5.60 -11.53
C SER A 66 -4.42 6.08 -10.21
N ILE A 67 -3.76 5.79 -9.09
CA ILE A 67 -4.17 6.25 -7.75
C ILE A 67 -3.50 7.58 -7.37
N GLN A 68 -2.61 8.10 -8.20
CA GLN A 68 -2.02 9.42 -7.97
C GLN A 68 -2.98 10.52 -8.42
N LEU A 69 -3.59 11.22 -7.47
CA LEU A 69 -4.09 12.56 -7.71
C LEU A 69 -2.88 13.46 -7.94
N ARG A 70 -2.69 13.91 -9.20
CA ARG A 70 -1.82 15.03 -9.48
C ARG A 70 -2.29 16.20 -8.61
N THR A 71 -1.43 16.64 -7.68
CA THR A 71 -1.56 17.98 -7.09
C THR A 71 -1.13 19.01 -8.12
#